data_AF-A0A945HJ71-F1
#
_entry.id   AF-A0A945HJ71-F1
#
_cell.length_a   1.000
_cell.length_b   1.000
_cell.length_c   1.000
_cell.angle_alpha   90.00
_cell.angle_beta   90.00
_cell.angle_gamma   90.00
#
_symmetry.space_group_name_H-M   'P 1'
#
loop_
_entity.id
_entity.type
_entity.pdbx_description
1 polymer ?
#
loop_
_entity_poly.entity_id
_entity_poly.type
_entity_poly.pdbx_seq_one_letter_code
_entity_poly.pdbx_strand_id
1 'polypeptide(L)'
;MVNITQFYFTRIKRFFQSSQIDYQYISKFEEQMTNGRIIVFDTETTGLDTSNDDIIQLAAIELINGKIGQSFECFFATDKPLSPTQTIHNISNEQLKSKSIDKKGGLGQFIDFVGKDALLAHNIQFDYSIINSNLLRTGLDSID
;
A
#
# COMPACT_ATOMS: atom_id res chain seq x y z
N MET A 1 -25.93 -14.20 18.90
CA MET A 1 -24.92 -13.17 18.58
C MET A 1 -23.67 -13.88 18.10
N VAL A 2 -23.28 -13.70 16.83
CA VAL A 2 -21.99 -14.20 16.36
C VAL A 2 -20.92 -13.37 17.06
N ASN A 3 -19.98 -14.04 17.75
CA ASN A 3 -18.85 -13.38 18.39
C ASN A 3 -17.97 -12.79 17.27
N ILE A 4 -18.09 -11.48 17.05
CA ILE A 4 -17.45 -10.74 15.97
C ILE A 4 -15.93 -10.94 16.03
N THR A 5 -15.36 -11.06 17.23
CA THR A 5 -13.95 -11.37 17.46
C THR A 5 -13.57 -12.74 16.88
N GLN A 6 -14.38 -13.78 17.12
CA GLN A 6 -14.13 -15.13 16.59
C GLN A 6 -14.23 -15.18 15.05
N PHE A 7 -15.12 -14.37 14.47
CA PHE A 7 -15.31 -14.28 13.02
C PHE A 7 -14.08 -13.69 12.31
N TYR A 8 -13.51 -12.60 12.84
CA TYR A 8 -12.29 -12.01 12.27
C TYR A 8 -11.04 -12.86 12.51
N PHE A 9 -10.89 -13.46 13.70
CA PHE A 9 -9.78 -14.38 13.99
C PHE A 9 -9.71 -15.55 12.98
N THR A 10 -10.87 -16.07 12.56
CA THR A 10 -10.95 -17.18 11.59
C THR A 10 -10.51 -16.76 10.18
N ARG A 11 -10.72 -15.49 9.80
CA ARG A 11 -10.26 -14.93 8.52
C ARG A 11 -8.80 -14.51 8.53
N ILE A 12 -8.28 -13.98 9.64
CA ILE A 12 -6.85 -13.72 9.82
C ILE A 12 -6.05 -15.02 9.71
N LYS A 13 -6.52 -16.13 10.29
CA LYS A 13 -5.94 -17.48 10.09
C LYS A 13 -5.83 -17.91 8.62
N ARG A 14 -6.69 -17.40 7.74
CA ARG A 14 -6.72 -17.76 6.32
C ARG A 14 -5.63 -17.03 5.51
N PHE A 15 -5.10 -15.91 6.01
CA PHE A 15 -3.90 -15.25 5.49
C PHE A 15 -2.61 -15.96 5.93
N PHE A 16 -2.61 -16.53 7.13
CA PHE A 16 -1.49 -17.35 7.64
C PHE A 16 -1.68 -18.83 7.28
N GLN A 17 -1.66 -19.15 5.99
CA GLN A 17 -1.51 -20.55 5.53
C GLN A 17 -0.07 -21.02 5.74
N SER A 18 0.36 -21.16 6.98
CA SER A 18 1.51 -21.98 7.35
C SER A 18 1.26 -22.60 8.72
N SER A 19 1.67 -23.85 8.87
CA SER A 19 1.51 -24.70 10.06
C SER A 19 2.24 -24.21 11.32
N GLN A 20 2.69 -22.96 11.37
CA GLN A 20 3.19 -22.26 12.55
C GLN A 20 2.74 -20.81 12.45
N ILE A 21 1.80 -20.44 13.31
CA ILE A 21 1.52 -19.04 13.60
C ILE A 21 2.63 -18.59 14.55
N ASP A 22 3.46 -17.64 14.11
CA ASP A 22 4.40 -16.99 14.99
C ASP A 22 3.63 -16.07 15.95
N TYR A 23 3.50 -16.51 17.20
CA TYR A 23 2.82 -15.73 18.24
C TYR A 23 3.52 -14.40 18.50
N GLN A 24 4.85 -14.32 18.33
CA GLN A 24 5.57 -13.07 18.49
C GLN A 24 5.15 -12.06 17.40
N TYR A 25 4.93 -12.53 16.17
CA TYR A 25 4.41 -11.71 15.09
C TYR A 25 3.01 -11.18 15.39
N ILE A 26 2.10 -12.04 15.86
CA ILE A 26 0.73 -11.62 16.23
C ILE A 26 0.75 -10.61 17.37
N SER A 27 1.54 -10.85 18.42
CA SER A 27 1.62 -9.92 19.55
C SER A 27 2.18 -8.56 19.14
N LYS A 28 3.21 -8.51 18.27
CA LYS A 28 3.71 -7.25 17.71
C LYS A 28 2.65 -6.52 16.88
N PHE A 29 1.91 -7.26 16.05
CA PHE A 29 0.82 -6.68 15.27
C PHE A 29 -0.29 -6.13 16.17
N GLU A 30 -0.71 -6.87 17.21
CA GLU A 30 -1.70 -6.42 18.19
C GLU A 30 -1.24 -5.17 18.95
N GLU A 31 0.01 -5.13 19.38
CA GLU A 31 0.63 -3.97 20.03
C GLU A 31 0.61 -2.76 19.11
N GLN A 32 1.07 -2.91 17.87
CA GLN A 32 1.07 -1.81 16.89
C GLN A 32 -0.35 -1.34 16.55
N MET A 33 -1.30 -2.27 16.43
CA MET A 33 -2.72 -1.93 16.21
C MET A 33 -3.33 -1.20 17.40
N THR A 34 -2.91 -1.47 18.63
CA THR A 34 -3.56 -0.92 19.84
C THR A 34 -2.89 0.36 20.33
N ASN A 35 -1.57 0.46 20.19
CA ASN A 35 -0.74 1.53 20.78
C ASN A 35 0.19 2.21 19.76
N GLY A 36 0.05 1.92 18.47
CA GLY A 36 0.91 2.46 17.41
C GLY A 36 0.15 3.12 16.28
N ARG A 37 0.92 3.49 15.25
CA ARG A 37 0.43 3.98 13.96
C ARG A 37 0.78 2.96 12.87
N ILE A 38 -0.19 2.58 12.07
CA ILE A 38 -0.02 1.69 10.91
C ILE A 38 -0.54 2.42 9.69
N ILE A 39 0.22 2.38 8.61
CA ILE A 39 -0.21 2.89 7.32
C ILE A 39 -0.65 1.71 6.46
N VAL A 40 -1.95 1.67 6.17
CA VAL A 40 -2.51 0.69 5.24
C VAL A 40 -2.54 1.32 3.87
N PHE A 41 -1.92 0.69 2.88
CA PHE A 41 -1.78 1.27 1.55
C PHE A 41 -1.94 0.23 0.44
N ASP A 42 -2.16 0.74 -0.77
CA ASP A 42 -2.34 -0.03 -1.99
C ASP A 42 -1.79 0.74 -3.20
N THR A 43 -1.32 0.01 -4.20
CA THR A 43 -0.77 0.58 -5.43
C THR A 43 -1.48 0.06 -6.67
N GLU A 44 -1.86 0.98 -7.56
CA GLU A 44 -2.33 0.63 -8.90
C GLU A 44 -1.25 0.96 -9.91
N THR A 45 -0.99 0.03 -10.83
CA THR A 45 0.27 -0.02 -11.58
C THR A 45 0.04 -0.38 -13.04
N THR A 46 0.94 0.03 -13.93
CA THR A 46 0.81 -0.26 -15.37
C THR A 46 0.96 -1.75 -15.73
N GLY A 47 1.40 -2.57 -14.78
CA GLY A 47 1.64 -4.00 -14.95
C GLY A 47 2.27 -4.62 -13.70
N LEU A 48 2.68 -5.89 -13.81
CA LEU A 48 3.16 -6.67 -12.67
C LEU A 48 4.69 -6.72 -12.55
N ASP A 49 5.44 -6.08 -13.45
CA ASP A 49 6.90 -6.04 -13.37
C ASP A 49 7.33 -4.93 -12.41
N THR A 50 7.59 -5.29 -11.16
CA THR A 50 7.99 -4.33 -10.11
C THR A 50 9.27 -3.57 -10.43
N SER A 51 10.13 -4.09 -11.31
CA SER A 51 11.38 -3.43 -11.70
C SER A 51 11.16 -2.35 -12.75
N ASN A 52 10.21 -2.55 -13.66
CA ASN A 52 10.03 -1.69 -14.83
C ASN A 52 8.71 -0.93 -14.86
N ASP A 53 7.64 -1.42 -14.25
CA ASP A 53 6.31 -0.83 -14.31
C ASP A 53 6.12 0.34 -13.35
N ASP A 54 5.22 1.22 -13.76
CA ASP A 54 4.96 2.48 -13.09
C ASP A 54 3.77 2.35 -12.14
N ILE A 55 3.86 3.01 -10.99
CA ILE A 55 2.70 3.30 -10.17
C ILE A 55 1.92 4.42 -10.85
N ILE A 56 0.60 4.26 -10.98
CA ILE A 56 -0.34 5.23 -11.55
C ILE A 56 -1.32 5.78 -10.51
N GLN A 57 -1.53 5.05 -9.41
CA GLN A 57 -2.21 5.55 -8.21
C GLN A 57 -1.54 4.96 -6.97
N LEU A 58 -1.45 5.77 -5.93
CA LEU A 58 -1.08 5.33 -4.59
C LEU A 58 -2.13 5.86 -3.61
N ALA A 59 -2.73 4.96 -2.84
CA ALA A 59 -3.70 5.30 -1.80
C ALA A 59 -3.25 4.73 -0.46
N ALA A 60 -3.44 5.50 0.60
CA ALA A 60 -3.13 5.06 1.95
C ALA A 60 -4.09 5.66 2.99
N ILE A 61 -4.26 4.94 4.10
CA ILE A 61 -4.95 5.42 5.29
C ILE A 61 -4.08 5.15 6.50
N GLU A 62 -4.08 6.07 7.46
CA GLU A 62 -3.46 5.82 8.75
C GLU A 62 -4.47 5.18 9.72
N LEU A 63 -3.97 4.23 10.51
CA LEU A 63 -4.64 3.69 11.67
C LEU A 63 -3.83 4.09 12.89
N ILE A 64 -4.43 4.85 13.80
CA ILE A 64 -3.83 5.23 15.09
C ILE A 64 -4.62 4.52 16.17
N ASN A 65 -3.98 3.60 16.90
CA ASN A 65 -4.62 2.79 17.92
C ASN A 65 -5.91 2.11 17.40
N GLY A 66 -5.84 1.59 16.17
CA GLY A 66 -6.90 0.86 15.49
C GLY A 66 -8.03 1.74 14.94
N LYS A 67 -7.90 3.07 15.02
CA LYS A 67 -8.88 4.03 14.50
C LYS A 67 -8.36 4.70 13.24
N ILE A 68 -9.25 4.85 12.26
CA ILE A 68 -8.95 5.55 11.01
C ILE A 68 -8.65 7.01 11.30
N GLY A 69 -7.53 7.51 10.78
CA GLY A 69 -7.14 8.91 10.80
C GLY A 69 -7.17 9.52 9.41
N GLN A 70 -6.09 10.23 9.06
CA GLN A 70 -5.85 10.81 7.74
C GLN A 70 -5.74 9.76 6.63
N SER A 71 -6.06 10.22 5.42
CA SER A 71 -5.89 9.48 4.18
C SER A 71 -4.96 10.23 3.24
N PHE A 72 -4.23 9.48 2.43
CA PHE A 72 -3.39 9.96 1.35
C PHE A 72 -3.87 9.35 0.03
N GLU A 73 -3.95 10.15 -1.02
CA GLU A 73 -4.21 9.66 -2.38
C GLU A 73 -3.40 10.49 -3.38
N CYS A 74 -2.74 9.80 -4.30
CA CYS A 74 -1.98 10.43 -5.37
C CYS A 74 -2.15 9.67 -6.67
N PHE A 75 -2.17 10.41 -7.79
CA PHE A 75 -2.15 9.87 -9.14
C PHE A 75 -0.88 10.30 -9.84
N PHE A 76 -0.36 9.45 -10.72
CA PHE A 76 0.90 9.69 -11.42
C PHE A 76 0.75 9.52 -12.92
N ALA A 77 1.40 10.41 -13.67
CA ALA A 77 1.46 10.32 -15.11
C ALA A 77 2.42 9.20 -15.52
N THR A 78 2.10 8.54 -16.63
CA THR A 78 2.95 7.51 -17.25
C THR A 78 2.85 7.60 -18.77
N ASP A 79 3.96 7.31 -19.43
CA ASP A 79 4.02 7.13 -20.89
C ASP A 79 3.82 5.65 -21.30
N LYS A 80 3.69 4.75 -20.32
CA LYS A 80 3.44 3.33 -20.57
C LYS A 80 1.98 3.07 -20.95
N PRO A 81 1.71 2.06 -21.78
CA PRO A 81 0.34 1.67 -22.09
C PRO A 81 -0.38 1.15 -20.84
N LEU A 82 -1.60 1.64 -20.60
CA LEU A 82 -2.45 1.18 -19.50
C LEU A 82 -3.27 -0.06 -19.84
N SER A 83 -3.25 -0.56 -21.06
CA SER A 83 -3.98 -1.79 -21.40
C SER A 83 -3.10 -3.00 -21.04
N PRO A 84 -3.57 -3.97 -20.22
CA PRO A 84 -4.96 -4.21 -19.80
C PRO A 84 -5.36 -3.62 -18.43
N THR A 85 -4.42 -3.04 -17.67
CA THR A 85 -4.60 -2.41 -16.35
C THR A 85 -5.85 -1.52 -16.24
N GLN A 86 -6.15 -0.70 -17.23
CA GLN A 86 -7.33 0.19 -17.23
C GLN A 86 -8.64 -0.58 -16.99
N THR A 87 -8.79 -1.79 -17.54
CA THR A 87 -9.98 -2.62 -17.36
C THR A 87 -10.05 -3.21 -15.95
N ILE A 88 -8.91 -3.39 -15.30
CA ILE A 88 -8.80 -4.01 -13.98
C ILE A 88 -9.11 -2.97 -12.89
N HIS A 89 -8.46 -1.82 -12.97
CA HIS A 89 -8.49 -0.80 -11.90
C HIS A 89 -9.50 0.31 -12.15
N ASN A 90 -10.12 0.34 -13.34
CA ASN A 90 -11.04 1.40 -13.79
C ASN A 90 -10.42 2.82 -13.74
N ILE A 91 -9.10 2.92 -13.85
CA ILE A 91 -8.36 4.19 -13.96
C ILE A 91 -8.18 4.52 -15.44
N SER A 92 -8.85 5.58 -15.90
CA SER A 92 -8.78 6.02 -17.29
C SER A 92 -7.59 6.95 -17.56
N ASN A 93 -7.16 6.99 -18.82
CA ASN A 93 -6.19 7.99 -19.29
C ASN A 93 -6.65 9.43 -19.01
N GLU A 94 -7.96 9.71 -19.01
CA GLU A 94 -8.50 11.04 -18.71
C GLU A 94 -8.38 11.39 -17.23
N GLN A 95 -8.60 10.43 -16.33
CA GLN A 95 -8.35 10.61 -14.91
C GLN A 95 -6.88 10.89 -14.63
N LEU A 96 -5.96 10.13 -15.25
CA LEU A 96 -4.53 10.42 -15.10
C LEU A 96 -4.16 11.79 -15.65
N LYS A 97 -4.66 12.18 -16.84
CA LYS A 97 -4.38 13.51 -17.41
C LYS A 97 -4.86 14.67 -16.52
N SER A 98 -5.95 14.49 -15.78
CA SER A 98 -6.55 15.56 -14.97
C SER A 98 -6.04 15.62 -13.54
N LYS A 99 -5.63 14.48 -12.96
CA LYS A 99 -5.28 14.38 -11.53
C LYS A 99 -3.79 14.14 -11.27
N SER A 100 -3.03 13.72 -12.26
CA SER A 100 -1.66 13.28 -12.01
C SER A 100 -0.76 14.43 -11.59
N ILE A 101 0.12 14.14 -10.65
CA ILE A 101 1.25 15.00 -10.30
C ILE A 101 2.56 14.36 -10.72
N ASP A 102 3.66 15.06 -10.50
CA ASP A 102 4.99 14.54 -10.79
C ASP A 102 5.35 13.39 -9.84
N LYS A 103 5.99 12.34 -10.38
CA LYS A 103 6.32 11.13 -9.61
C LYS A 103 7.17 11.43 -8.38
N LYS A 104 8.21 12.25 -8.53
CA LYS A 104 9.13 12.55 -7.43
C LYS A 104 8.41 13.28 -6.28
N GLY A 105 7.61 14.28 -6.60
CA GLY A 105 6.82 15.05 -5.64
C GLY A 105 5.80 14.18 -4.93
N GLY A 106 4.98 13.41 -5.65
CA GLY A 106 3.96 12.57 -5.03
C GLY A 106 4.52 11.40 -4.23
N LEU A 107 5.59 10.74 -4.69
CA LEU A 107 6.26 9.70 -3.92
C LEU A 107 6.96 10.28 -2.68
N GLY A 108 7.54 11.48 -2.78
CA GLY A 108 8.09 12.20 -1.63
C GLY A 108 7.01 12.51 -0.58
N GLN A 109 5.84 12.99 -1.01
CA GLN A 109 4.70 13.21 -0.10
C GLN A 109 4.22 11.92 0.56
N PHE A 110 4.27 10.79 -0.15
CA PHE A 110 3.95 9.49 0.45
C PHE A 110 4.99 9.08 1.50
N ILE A 111 6.28 9.25 1.24
CA ILE A 111 7.34 9.02 2.24
C ILE A 111 7.10 9.88 3.49
N ASP A 112 6.79 11.16 3.30
CA ASP A 112 6.49 12.07 4.42
C ASP A 112 5.25 11.63 5.21
N PHE A 113 4.22 11.13 4.53
CA PHE A 113 3.00 10.61 5.15
C PHE A 113 3.27 9.35 5.99
N VAL A 114 4.11 8.44 5.47
CA VAL A 114 4.49 7.18 6.10
C VAL A 114 5.45 7.39 7.27
N GLY A 115 6.44 8.27 7.11
CA GLY A 115 7.49 8.48 8.09
C GLY A 115 8.26 7.18 8.39
N LYS A 116 8.26 6.76 9.67
CA LYS A 116 8.90 5.53 10.15
C LYS A 116 7.88 4.51 10.68
N ASP A 117 6.61 4.70 10.33
CA ASP A 117 5.52 3.89 10.85
C ASP A 117 5.38 2.57 10.10
N ALA A 118 4.74 1.59 10.74
CA ALA A 118 4.58 0.26 10.18
C ALA A 118 3.68 0.29 8.93
N LEU A 119 4.12 -0.39 7.87
CA LEU A 119 3.39 -0.52 6.61
C LEU A 119 2.56 -1.81 6.57
N LEU A 120 1.35 -1.73 6.02
CA LEU A 120 0.46 -2.86 5.80
C LEU A 120 -0.19 -2.79 4.43
N ALA A 121 -0.11 -3.89 3.67
CA ALA A 121 -0.77 -4.04 2.37
C ALA A 121 -1.23 -5.49 2.18
N HIS A 122 -2.15 -5.73 1.25
CA HIS A 122 -2.66 -7.07 1.00
C HIS A 122 -1.59 -7.99 0.38
N ASN A 123 -0.74 -7.45 -0.51
CA ASN A 123 0.40 -8.16 -1.09
C ASN A 123 1.68 -7.35 -0.89
N ILE A 124 2.04 -7.15 0.37
CA ILE A 124 3.14 -6.25 0.77
C ILE A 124 4.45 -6.49 0.00
N GLN A 125 4.76 -7.73 -0.40
CA GLN A 125 5.95 -8.00 -1.21
C GLN A 125 5.91 -7.32 -2.58
N PHE A 126 4.76 -7.31 -3.25
CA PHE A 126 4.57 -6.63 -4.53
C PHE A 126 4.60 -5.11 -4.34
N ASP A 127 3.74 -4.60 -3.47
CA ASP A 127 3.55 -3.16 -3.23
C ASP A 127 4.85 -2.49 -2.78
N TYR A 128 5.57 -3.12 -1.84
CA TYR A 128 6.88 -2.63 -1.38
C TYR A 128 7.92 -2.64 -2.49
N SER A 129 7.99 -3.72 -3.28
CA SER A 129 8.97 -3.84 -4.38
C SER A 129 8.74 -2.77 -5.45
N ILE A 130 7.50 -2.54 -5.86
CA ILE A 130 7.19 -1.57 -6.92
C ILE A 130 7.36 -0.12 -6.44
N ILE A 131 7.02 0.18 -5.18
CA ILE A 131 7.28 1.51 -4.58
C ILE A 131 8.78 1.79 -4.56
N ASN A 132 9.59 0.87 -4.03
CA ASN A 132 11.03 1.08 -3.93
C ASN A 132 11.68 1.23 -5.31
N SER A 133 11.25 0.45 -6.30
CA SER A 133 11.72 0.61 -7.66
C SER A 133 11.36 1.99 -8.24
N ASN A 134 10.13 2.46 -8.06
CA ASN A 134 9.70 3.78 -8.53
C ASN A 134 10.44 4.92 -7.79
N LEU A 135 10.68 4.79 -6.48
CA LEU A 135 11.47 5.75 -5.68
C LEU A 135 12.89 5.90 -6.21
N LEU A 136 13.59 4.78 -6.39
CA LEU A 136 14.96 4.77 -6.90
C LEU A 136 15.06 5.39 -8.29
N ARG A 137 14.08 5.11 -9.19
CA ARG A 137 14.02 5.74 -10.52
C ARG A 137 13.80 7.26 -10.48
N THR A 138 13.27 7.80 -9.39
CA THR A 138 13.12 9.26 -9.16
C THR A 138 14.27 9.89 -8.37
N GLY A 139 15.26 9.08 -7.96
CA GLY A 139 16.39 9.51 -7.14
C GLY A 139 16.01 9.79 -5.68
N LEU A 140 14.97 9.12 -5.17
CA LEU A 140 14.61 9.07 -3.75
C LEU A 140 15.14 7.77 -3.14
N ASP A 141 15.35 7.77 -1.83
CA ASP A 141 15.76 6.57 -1.09
C ASP A 141 14.60 5.57 -1.00
N SER A 142 14.93 4.29 -0.86
CA SER A 142 13.93 3.25 -0.60
C SER A 142 13.28 3.44 0.77
N ILE A 143 12.01 3.09 0.87
CA ILE A 143 11.32 2.94 2.15
C ILE A 143 11.81 1.63 2.78
N ASP A 144 12.17 1.69 4.07
CA ASP A 144 12.66 0.58 4.89
C ASP A 144 11.67 0.28 6.03
#